data_AF-A0A848NKW9-F1
#
_entry.id   AF-A0A848NKW9-F1
#
_cell.length_a   1.000
_cell.length_b   1.000
_cell.length_c   1.000
_cell.angle_alpha   90.00
_cell.angle_beta   90.00
_cell.angle_gamma   90.00
#
_symmetry.space_group_name_H-M   'P 1'
#
loop_
_entity.id
_entity.type
_entity.pdbx_description
1 polymer ?
#
loop_
_entity_poly.entity_id
_entity_poly.type
_entity_poly.pdbx_seq_one_letter_code
_entity_poly.pdbx_strand_id
1 'polypeptide(L)'
;RAPEAMASAPTPPLPSLCAAADAVRMAQLRQRLTQPPPEDARLAVFPAYAREIHEAVHYWARHRETSHRDQPLLGVGLAGAKRWINALTGSLPMLR
;
A
#
# COMPACT_ATOMS: atom_id res chain seq x y z
N ARG A 1 -36.78 -5.62 -8.97
CA ARG A 1 -35.57 -5.76 -8.14
C ARG A 1 -34.66 -4.60 -8.53
N ALA A 2 -34.66 -3.51 -7.74
CA ALA A 2 -33.85 -2.32 -8.02
C ALA A 2 -32.36 -2.67 -7.86
N PRO A 3 -31.44 -2.08 -8.64
CA PRO A 3 -30.02 -2.18 -8.37
C PRO A 3 -29.72 -1.38 -7.11
N GLU A 4 -29.27 -2.05 -6.05
CA GLU A 4 -28.72 -1.40 -4.88
C GLU A 4 -27.54 -0.52 -5.33
N ALA A 5 -27.76 0.79 -5.28
CA ALA A 5 -26.71 1.77 -5.42
C ALA A 5 -25.66 1.44 -4.35
N MET A 6 -24.48 1.03 -4.81
CA MET A 6 -23.31 0.83 -3.97
C MET A 6 -22.99 2.18 -3.32
N ALA A 7 -23.52 2.39 -2.11
CA ALA A 7 -23.29 3.59 -1.34
C ALA A 7 -21.80 3.64 -1.01
N SER A 8 -21.05 4.42 -1.78
CA SER A 8 -19.68 4.78 -1.43
C SER A 8 -19.77 5.64 -0.18
N ALA A 9 -19.71 5.00 0.99
CA ALA A 9 -19.50 5.70 2.25
C ALA A 9 -18.29 6.63 2.09
N PRO A 10 -18.32 7.85 2.63
CA PRO A 10 -17.18 8.75 2.57
C PRO A 10 -16.00 8.06 3.25
N THR A 11 -15.00 7.67 2.45
CA THR A 11 -13.77 7.10 2.97
C THR A 11 -13.13 8.17 3.86
N PRO A 12 -12.89 7.91 5.16
CA PRO A 12 -12.13 8.85 6.00
C PRO A 12 -10.80 9.16 5.30
N PRO A 13 -10.26 10.39 5.45
CA PRO A 13 -9.15 10.89 4.63
C PRO A 13 -8.08 9.82 4.45
N LEU A 14 -7.99 9.34 3.21
CA LEU A 14 -7.14 8.22 2.85
C LEU A 14 -5.67 8.57 3.11
N PRO A 15 -4.86 7.58 3.49
CA PRO A 15 -3.52 7.73 4.00
C PRO A 15 -2.56 8.49 3.11
N SER A 16 -1.52 9.02 3.76
CA SER A 16 -0.36 9.59 3.10
C SER A 16 0.34 8.52 2.26
N LEU A 17 0.35 8.74 0.95
CA LEU A 17 0.93 7.85 -0.04
C LEU A 17 2.44 8.08 -0.08
N CYS A 18 3.25 7.05 0.18
CA CYS A 18 4.68 7.09 -0.09
C CYS A 18 4.92 6.56 -1.50
N ALA A 19 4.70 7.40 -2.51
CA ALA A 19 5.10 7.05 -3.88
C ALA A 19 6.51 7.57 -4.13
N ALA A 20 7.37 6.68 -4.63
CA ALA A 20 8.76 6.91 -5.00
C ALA A 20 9.71 7.15 -3.82
N ALA A 21 10.20 6.06 -3.25
CA ALA A 21 11.55 6.06 -2.71
C ALA A 21 12.48 5.37 -3.72
N ASP A 22 13.75 5.78 -3.78
CA ASP A 22 14.76 5.05 -4.55
C ASP A 22 14.85 3.58 -4.09
N ALA A 23 15.47 2.73 -4.92
CA ALA A 23 15.51 1.29 -4.68
C ALA A 23 16.08 0.91 -3.29
N VAL A 24 17.01 1.71 -2.76
CA VAL A 24 17.64 1.51 -1.44
C VAL A 24 16.63 1.77 -0.33
N ARG A 25 15.93 2.90 -0.40
CA ARG A 25 14.89 3.25 0.58
C ARG A 25 13.68 2.31 0.52
N MET A 26 13.28 1.86 -0.66
CA MET A 26 12.25 0.83 -0.80
C MET A 26 12.70 -0.51 -0.17
N ALA A 27 13.97 -0.88 -0.30
CA ALA A 27 14.52 -2.05 0.39
C ALA A 27 14.45 -1.90 1.92
N GLN A 28 14.84 -0.76 2.46
CA GLN A 28 14.75 -0.48 3.90
C GLN A 28 13.30 -0.48 4.41
N LEU A 29 12.37 0.12 3.65
CA LEU A 29 10.95 0.10 3.99
C LEU A 29 10.40 -1.33 4.01
N ARG A 30 10.72 -2.15 3.00
CA ARG A 30 10.34 -3.57 2.95
C ARG A 30 10.83 -4.35 4.18
N GLN A 31 12.07 -4.12 4.61
CA GLN A 31 12.60 -4.76 5.83
C GLN A 31 11.78 -4.37 7.07
N ARG A 32 11.39 -3.10 7.20
CA ARG A 32 10.58 -2.62 8.34
C ARG A 32 9.14 -3.13 8.30
N LEU A 33 8.57 -3.32 7.11
CA LEU A 33 7.23 -3.87 6.89
C LEU A 33 7.12 -5.38 7.20
N THR A 34 8.21 -6.04 7.57
CA THR A 34 8.14 -7.43 8.09
C THR A 34 7.49 -7.50 9.47
N GLN A 35 7.44 -6.38 10.20
CA GLN A 35 6.76 -6.29 11.49
C GLN A 35 5.24 -6.14 11.29
N PRO A 36 4.41 -6.82 12.09
CA PRO A 36 2.97 -6.67 12.00
C PRO A 36 2.58 -5.20 12.26
N PRO A 37 1.71 -4.61 11.41
CA PRO A 37 1.21 -3.26 11.64
C PRO A 37 0.35 -3.21 12.92
N PRO A 38 0.27 -2.06 13.59
CA PRO A 38 -0.71 -1.82 14.65
C PRO A 38 -2.15 -2.13 14.18
N GLU A 39 -3.05 -2.40 15.11
CA GLU A 39 -4.45 -2.80 14.81
C GLU A 39 -5.19 -1.78 13.93
N ASP A 40 -4.97 -0.48 14.17
CA ASP A 40 -5.55 0.62 13.41
C ASP A 40 -4.73 1.05 12.18
N ALA A 41 -3.62 0.35 11.90
CA ALA A 41 -2.81 0.63 10.74
C ALA A 41 -3.27 -0.16 9.51
N ARG A 42 -3.09 0.42 8.33
CA ARG A 42 -3.35 -0.20 7.03
C ARG A 42 -2.12 -0.04 6.16
N LEU A 43 -1.81 -1.10 5.41
CA LEU A 43 -0.70 -1.16 4.49
C LEU A 43 -1.24 -1.59 3.13
N ALA A 44 -0.88 -0.85 2.08
CA ALA A 44 -1.12 -1.24 0.70
C ALA A 44 0.21 -1.25 -0.04
N VAL A 45 0.50 -2.29 -0.81
CA VAL A 45 1.71 -2.38 -1.64
C VAL A 45 1.35 -2.22 -3.10
N PHE A 46 2.17 -1.50 -3.85
CA PHE A 46 2.00 -1.28 -5.29
C PHE A 46 3.12 -2.01 -6.05
N PRO A 47 2.97 -3.32 -6.32
CA PRO A 47 3.99 -4.08 -7.02
C PRO A 47 4.07 -3.70 -8.51
N ALA A 48 5.24 -3.83 -9.11
CA ALA A 48 5.49 -3.44 -10.51
C ALA A 48 4.61 -4.19 -11.50
N TYR A 49 4.34 -5.47 -11.25
CA TYR A 49 3.47 -6.28 -12.10
C TYR A 49 2.03 -5.75 -12.20
N ALA A 50 1.59 -4.92 -11.25
CA ALA A 50 0.24 -4.34 -11.27
C ALA A 50 0.01 -3.53 -12.56
N ARG A 51 1.08 -2.97 -13.16
CA ARG A 51 1.02 -2.23 -14.42
C ARG A 51 0.68 -3.10 -15.64
N GLU A 52 0.90 -4.40 -15.54
CA GLU A 52 0.69 -5.37 -16.62
C GLU A 52 -0.72 -5.96 -16.59
N ILE A 53 -1.50 -5.70 -15.54
CA ILE A 53 -2.81 -6.30 -15.33
C ILE A 53 -3.87 -5.21 -15.30
N HIS A 54 -4.67 -5.17 -16.35
CA HIS A 54 -5.71 -4.15 -16.52
C HIS A 54 -7.07 -4.59 -15.97
N GLU A 55 -7.27 -5.91 -15.81
CA GLU A 55 -8.50 -6.48 -15.27
C GLU A 55 -8.41 -6.69 -13.75
N ALA A 56 -9.33 -6.09 -13.01
CA ALA A 56 -9.31 -6.10 -11.54
C ALA A 56 -9.34 -7.54 -10.96
N VAL A 57 -10.13 -8.43 -11.56
CA VAL A 57 -10.24 -9.83 -11.11
C VAL A 57 -8.89 -10.56 -11.24
N HIS A 58 -8.22 -10.38 -12.38
CA HIS A 58 -6.89 -10.97 -12.61
C HIS A 58 -5.83 -10.37 -11.70
N TYR A 59 -5.93 -9.06 -11.41
CA TYR A 59 -5.04 -8.42 -10.46
C TYR A 59 -5.18 -9.05 -9.08
N TRP A 60 -6.41 -9.17 -8.56
CA TRP A 60 -6.65 -9.71 -7.23
C TRP A 60 -6.29 -11.20 -7.10
N ALA A 61 -6.50 -12.00 -8.14
CA ALA A 61 -6.08 -13.39 -8.18
C ALA A 61 -4.56 -13.51 -8.00
N ARG A 62 -3.78 -12.83 -8.88
CA ARG A 62 -2.32 -12.83 -8.77
C ARG A 62 -1.84 -12.21 -7.46
N HIS A 63 -2.47 -11.13 -7.01
CA HIS A 63 -2.06 -10.41 -5.81
C HIS A 63 -2.12 -11.31 -4.57
N ARG A 64 -3.20 -12.09 -4.41
CA ARG A 64 -3.36 -13.01 -3.27
C ARG A 64 -2.35 -14.16 -3.26
N GLU A 65 -1.93 -14.62 -4.43
CA GLU A 65 -1.00 -15.74 -4.58
C GLU A 65 0.48 -15.33 -4.51
N THR A 66 0.76 -14.02 -4.58
CA THR A 66 2.13 -13.52 -4.69
C THR A 66 2.70 -13.10 -3.35
N SER A 67 3.86 -13.64 -2.99
CA SER A 67 4.72 -13.03 -1.95
C SER A 67 5.20 -11.66 -2.45
N HIS A 68 4.62 -10.57 -1.94
CA HIS A 68 5.02 -9.20 -2.33
C HIS A 68 6.37 -8.77 -1.75
N ARG A 69 6.96 -9.55 -0.84
CA ARG A 69 8.25 -9.25 -0.22
C ARG A 69 9.39 -9.25 -1.25
N ASP A 70 9.30 -10.16 -2.22
CA ASP A 70 10.34 -10.42 -3.21
C ASP A 70 10.06 -9.72 -4.54
N GLN A 71 8.97 -8.96 -4.62
CA GLN A 71 8.57 -8.26 -5.84
C GLN A 71 9.15 -6.84 -5.89
N PRO A 72 9.52 -6.34 -7.07
CA PRO A 72 9.77 -4.93 -7.28
C PRO A 72 8.51 -4.13 -6.92
N LEU A 73 8.65 -3.16 -6.01
CA LEU A 73 7.57 -2.28 -5.61
C LEU A 73 7.75 -0.91 -6.27
N LEU A 74 6.68 -0.37 -6.81
CA LEU A 74 6.59 1.00 -7.31
C LEU A 74 6.25 1.98 -6.18
N GLY A 75 5.62 1.50 -5.12
CA GLY A 75 5.28 2.31 -3.96
C GLY A 75 4.57 1.53 -2.87
N VAL A 76 4.31 2.22 -1.76
CA VAL A 76 3.59 1.69 -0.59
C VAL A 76 2.67 2.78 -0.04
N GLY A 77 1.43 2.42 0.30
CA GLY A 77 0.49 3.26 1.03
C GLY A 77 0.45 2.86 2.51
N LEU A 78 0.50 3.85 3.40
CA LEU A 78 0.53 3.65 4.86
C LEU A 78 -0.53 4.49 5.55
N ALA A 79 -1.51 3.84 6.18
CA ALA A 79 -2.51 4.48 7.06
C ALA A 79 -2.27 4.09 8.51
N GLY A 80 -2.45 5.04 9.43
CA GLY A 80 -2.37 4.78 10.86
C GLY A 80 -1.82 5.97 11.64
N ALA A 81 -1.42 5.71 12.88
CA ALA A 81 -0.86 6.74 13.75
C ALA A 81 0.37 7.40 13.13
N LYS A 82 0.42 8.74 13.12
CA LYS A 82 1.54 9.53 12.57
C LYS A 82 2.90 9.10 13.12
N ARG A 83 2.97 8.70 14.40
CA ARG A 83 4.22 8.20 15.02
C ARG A 83 4.71 6.91 14.37
N TRP A 84 3.81 5.97 14.06
CA TRP A 84 4.13 4.71 13.39
C TRP A 84 4.55 4.95 11.94
N ILE A 85 3.80 5.78 11.22
CA ILE A 85 4.14 6.17 9.85
C ILE A 85 5.54 6.81 9.82
N ASN A 86 5.81 7.80 10.66
CA ASN A 86 7.12 8.45 10.75
C ASN A 86 8.25 7.49 11.17
N ALA A 87 7.98 6.48 12.00
CA ALA A 87 8.98 5.48 12.36
C ALA A 87 9.34 4.58 11.16
N LEU A 88 8.36 4.27 10.30
CA LEU A 88 8.57 3.48 9.08
C LEU A 88 9.23 4.31 7.99
N THR A 89 8.72 5.51 7.74
CA THR A 89 9.11 6.36 6.62
C THR A 89 10.29 7.27 6.93
N GLY A 90 10.56 7.57 8.21
CA GLY A 90 11.63 8.48 8.60
C GLY A 90 11.51 9.83 7.89
N SER A 91 12.51 10.15 7.05
CA SER A 91 12.59 11.35 6.23
C SER A 91 12.13 11.16 4.77
N LEU A 92 11.43 10.07 4.45
CA LEU A 92 10.95 9.83 3.09
C LEU A 92 9.97 10.93 2.65
N PRO A 93 10.09 11.41 1.40
CA PRO A 93 9.11 12.32 0.85
C PRO A 93 7.76 11.61 0.81
N MET A 94 6.79 12.17 1.51
CA MET A 94 5.42 11.69 1.51
C MET A 94 4.64 12.54 0.52
N LEU A 95 3.88 11.90 -0.37
CA LEU A 95 2.88 12.62 -1.13
C LEU A 95 1.77 13.00 -0.16
N ARG A 96 1.46 14.30 -0.12
CA ARG A 96 0.36 14.86 0.66
C ARG A 96 -0.89 14.94 -0.19
#